data_AF-E9SVD1-F1
#
_entry.id   AF-E9SVD1-F1
#
_cell.length_a   1.000
_cell.length_b   1.000
_cell.length_c   1.000
_cell.angle_alpha   90.00
_cell.angle_beta   90.00
_cell.angle_gamma   90.00
#
_symmetry.space_group_name_H-M   'P 1'
#
loop_
_entity.id
_entity.type
_entity.pdbx_description
1 polymer ?
#
loop_
_entity_poly.entity_id
_entity_poly.type
_entity_poly.pdbx_seq_one_letter_code
_entity_poly.pdbx_strand_id
1 'polypeptide(L)'
;MIATSGFDVKRDGFSFANWGSADATHRRGMTPSMMQTLYGDRICARIVDGGCVLTATGQALQADMNENAGGGHCFGFAALAGLFATGQLDKADYLPAGLSVYEAPPSDLLDGLITRYASTQYSPPTNSARAAFPVAGIVEELEAAWDRGENYLLAIFQEGVGGHAVTPIAVRDLGDGRIGIVVYDNNFPGVENMIVANPGADTWYYTTALVPAESKYRFIGSPDNPMNLFQLPQTPAVHECLICKDEGDDSVLVVVKDNAKNRDGTIIDWDFDITAPGGGEIEGLEQVEIFDNRNTNTFRVPAGVAFEMTLDGVPAGPAADVDVSLYGDGWINEIDDIELSPGARTSVKVDQDQRNLDLSSNSVLAPTLRLASEQANWSVAAVGTGLRVLPGSTLSVARETDGDYVYALRGVGLPGSLKLDVRHRDGVRDRDVTTGGPVSIPVDSSASVAAHVWNGETPLTVRVEGNGVDRTYPMVPAS
;
A
#
# COMPACT_ATOMS: atom_id res chain seq x y z
N MET A 1 -38.38 -2.56 9.11
CA MET A 1 -37.29 -1.69 8.64
C MET A 1 -37.04 -0.68 9.73
N ILE A 2 -35.80 -0.49 10.13
CA ILE A 2 -35.41 0.52 11.13
C ILE A 2 -35.02 1.80 10.37
N ALA A 3 -34.03 1.71 9.49
CA ALA A 3 -33.59 2.83 8.65
C ALA A 3 -33.01 2.34 7.31
N THR A 4 -32.87 3.25 6.33
CA THR A 4 -32.25 2.96 5.03
C THR A 4 -31.65 4.21 4.39
N SER A 5 -30.55 4.03 3.65
CA SER A 5 -29.93 5.08 2.84
C SER A 5 -30.64 5.32 1.50
N GLY A 6 -31.53 4.42 1.09
CA GLY A 6 -32.14 4.43 -0.26
C GLY A 6 -31.22 3.89 -1.37
N PHE A 7 -30.05 3.36 -1.02
CA PHE A 7 -29.14 2.66 -1.93
C PHE A 7 -29.78 1.36 -2.45
N ASP A 8 -29.75 1.16 -3.77
CA ASP A 8 -30.20 -0.07 -4.44
C ASP A 8 -29.01 -0.78 -5.07
N VAL A 9 -28.73 -2.02 -4.62
CA VAL A 9 -27.58 -2.83 -5.08
C VAL A 9 -27.57 -3.11 -6.58
N LYS A 10 -28.70 -2.98 -7.28
CA LYS A 10 -28.81 -3.16 -8.75
C LYS A 10 -28.87 -1.85 -9.53
N ARG A 11 -28.71 -0.71 -8.85
CA ARG A 11 -28.66 0.63 -9.46
C ARG A 11 -27.36 1.34 -9.10
N ASP A 12 -26.98 1.29 -7.83
CA ASP A 12 -25.92 2.09 -7.22
C ASP A 12 -24.65 1.27 -6.92
N GLY A 13 -24.77 -0.06 -6.85
CA GLY A 13 -23.63 -0.96 -6.75
C GLY A 13 -23.05 -1.31 -8.11
N PHE A 14 -21.78 -1.71 -8.17
CA PHE A 14 -21.16 -2.26 -9.38
C PHE A 14 -21.68 -3.68 -9.67
N SER A 15 -21.76 -4.05 -10.96
CA SER A 15 -22.16 -5.40 -11.41
C SER A 15 -21.02 -6.42 -11.48
N PHE A 16 -19.79 -5.96 -11.30
CA PHE A 16 -18.59 -6.79 -11.23
C PHE A 16 -18.05 -6.81 -9.81
N ALA A 17 -17.40 -7.91 -9.46
CA ALA A 17 -16.94 -8.13 -8.12
C ALA A 17 -15.55 -7.49 -7.90
N ASN A 18 -15.21 -7.31 -6.64
CA ASN A 18 -13.86 -7.03 -6.20
C ASN A 18 -12.84 -8.01 -6.81
N TRP A 19 -11.63 -7.53 -7.05
CA TRP A 19 -10.53 -8.31 -7.61
C TRP A 19 -9.23 -8.04 -6.87
N GLY A 20 -8.29 -8.98 -6.97
CA GLY A 20 -6.94 -8.83 -6.44
C GLY A 20 -5.99 -8.19 -7.45
N SER A 21 -5.07 -8.99 -8.00
CA SER A 21 -4.09 -8.50 -8.97
C SER A 21 -4.74 -8.25 -10.33
N ALA A 22 -4.09 -7.42 -11.15
CA ALA A 22 -4.56 -7.14 -12.50
C ALA A 22 -4.76 -8.42 -13.33
N ASP A 23 -5.81 -8.44 -14.15
CA ASP A 23 -6.15 -9.54 -15.05
C ASP A 23 -6.65 -9.01 -16.41
N ALA A 24 -7.24 -9.89 -17.24
CA ALA A 24 -7.74 -9.51 -18.56
C ALA A 24 -8.92 -8.52 -18.52
N THR A 25 -9.68 -8.50 -17.42
CA THR A 25 -10.82 -7.61 -17.16
C THR A 25 -10.35 -6.33 -16.48
N HIS A 26 -9.58 -6.48 -15.40
CA HIS A 26 -9.08 -5.39 -14.56
C HIS A 26 -7.61 -5.13 -14.85
N ARG A 27 -7.34 -4.23 -15.79
CA ARG A 27 -6.01 -4.17 -16.45
C ARG A 27 -5.08 -3.14 -15.85
N ARG A 28 -5.59 -2.11 -15.19
CA ARG A 28 -4.79 -0.98 -14.72
C ARG A 28 -5.22 -0.53 -13.33
N GLY A 29 -4.26 -0.28 -12.45
CA GLY A 29 -4.47 0.44 -11.20
C GLY A 29 -4.54 1.96 -11.42
N MET A 30 -4.20 2.72 -10.39
CA MET A 30 -4.11 4.18 -10.42
C MET A 30 -3.22 4.71 -11.54
N THR A 31 -3.68 5.78 -12.18
CA THR A 31 -2.94 6.57 -13.17
C THR A 31 -2.30 7.80 -12.54
N PRO A 32 -1.35 8.48 -13.23
CA PRO A 32 -0.79 9.75 -12.76
C PRO A 32 -1.82 10.81 -12.39
N SER A 33 -2.93 10.92 -13.15
CA SER A 33 -4.00 11.85 -12.81
C SER A 33 -4.73 11.46 -11.53
N MET A 34 -4.87 10.16 -11.24
CA MET A 34 -5.50 9.70 -9.99
C MET A 34 -4.60 9.92 -8.77
N MET A 35 -3.28 9.80 -8.94
CA MET A 35 -2.32 10.22 -7.91
C MET A 35 -2.44 11.71 -7.64
N GLN A 36 -2.56 12.53 -8.70
CA GLN A 36 -2.76 13.98 -8.57
C GLN A 36 -4.08 14.33 -7.87
N THR A 37 -5.19 13.62 -8.15
CA THR A 37 -6.44 13.85 -7.40
C THR A 37 -6.42 13.32 -5.97
N LEU A 38 -5.50 12.41 -5.65
CA LEU A 38 -5.31 11.91 -4.29
C LEU A 38 -4.41 12.84 -3.47
N TYR A 39 -3.26 13.25 -4.00
CA TYR A 39 -2.20 13.95 -3.26
C TYR A 39 -1.96 15.41 -3.68
N GLY A 40 -2.69 15.90 -4.68
CA GLY A 40 -2.54 17.26 -5.21
C GLY A 40 -1.37 17.42 -6.18
N ASP A 41 -1.11 18.65 -6.61
CA ASP A 41 -0.16 18.96 -7.70
C ASP A 41 1.31 18.67 -7.35
N ARG A 42 1.66 18.64 -6.06
CA ARG A 42 3.03 18.35 -5.57
C ARG A 42 3.55 16.98 -6.01
N ILE A 43 2.66 16.01 -6.21
CA ILE A 43 3.04 14.67 -6.71
C ILE A 43 3.52 14.70 -8.17
N CYS A 44 3.29 15.81 -8.89
CA CYS A 44 3.66 15.99 -10.28
C CYS A 44 4.99 16.75 -10.39
N ALA A 45 5.97 16.17 -11.07
CA ALA A 45 7.18 16.90 -11.48
C ALA A 45 6.85 18.04 -12.46
N ARG A 46 5.82 17.83 -13.30
CA ARG A 46 5.28 18.83 -14.23
C ARG A 46 3.86 18.48 -14.63
N ILE A 47 3.09 19.51 -14.99
CA ILE A 47 1.75 19.38 -15.57
C ILE A 47 1.84 19.88 -17.01
N VAL A 48 1.59 18.99 -17.97
CA VAL A 48 1.69 19.28 -19.42
C VAL A 48 0.31 19.05 -20.02
N ASP A 49 -0.28 20.08 -20.61
CA ASP A 49 -1.63 20.05 -21.20
C ASP A 49 -2.70 19.52 -20.21
N GLY A 50 -2.54 19.84 -18.92
CA GLY A 50 -3.42 19.37 -17.84
C GLY A 50 -3.12 17.95 -17.34
N GLY A 51 -2.16 17.24 -17.93
CA GLY A 51 -1.73 15.90 -17.51
C GLY A 51 -0.56 15.94 -16.54
N CYS A 52 -0.70 15.26 -15.40
CA CYS A 52 0.38 15.05 -14.45
C CYS A 52 1.45 14.11 -15.02
N VAL A 53 2.71 14.56 -15.00
CA VAL A 53 3.86 13.68 -15.02
C VAL A 53 4.37 13.59 -13.58
N LEU A 54 4.23 12.43 -12.94
CA LEU A 54 4.60 12.23 -11.54
C LEU A 54 6.07 12.55 -11.28
N THR A 55 6.43 12.94 -10.06
CA THR A 55 7.82 12.87 -9.59
C THR A 55 8.33 11.42 -9.64
N ALA A 56 9.64 11.21 -9.55
CA ALA A 56 10.23 9.87 -9.51
C ALA A 56 9.77 9.11 -8.26
N THR A 57 9.67 9.79 -7.12
CA THR A 57 9.05 9.31 -5.88
C THR A 57 7.56 9.05 -6.05
N GLY A 58 6.80 9.96 -6.68
CA GLY A 58 5.38 9.73 -6.97
C GLY A 58 5.12 8.55 -7.90
N GLN A 59 6.02 8.29 -8.86
CA GLN A 59 5.95 7.11 -9.73
C GLN A 59 6.26 5.81 -8.96
N ALA A 60 7.22 5.83 -8.03
CA ALA A 60 7.49 4.70 -7.14
C ALA A 60 6.27 4.41 -6.25
N LEU A 61 5.75 5.43 -5.57
CA LEU A 61 4.55 5.30 -4.73
C LEU A 61 3.34 4.79 -5.53
N GLN A 62 3.13 5.26 -6.76
CA GLN A 62 2.06 4.74 -7.61
C GLN A 62 2.21 3.24 -7.89
N ALA A 63 3.43 2.79 -8.21
CA ALA A 63 3.69 1.38 -8.49
C ALA A 63 3.41 0.54 -7.24
N ASP A 64 3.92 0.98 -6.09
CA ASP A 64 3.78 0.30 -4.81
C ASP A 64 2.31 0.24 -4.34
N MET A 65 1.57 1.35 -4.39
CA MET A 65 0.15 1.36 -4.05
C MET A 65 -0.71 0.52 -5.00
N ASN A 66 -0.36 0.45 -6.29
CA ASN A 66 -1.05 -0.41 -7.25
C ASN A 66 -0.81 -1.90 -6.99
N GLU A 67 0.38 -2.24 -6.51
CA GLU A 67 0.70 -3.60 -6.07
C GLU A 67 -0.02 -3.95 -4.77
N ASN A 68 -0.06 -3.02 -3.81
CA ASN A 68 -0.78 -3.18 -2.54
C ASN A 68 -2.27 -3.48 -2.78
N ALA A 69 -2.87 -2.79 -3.75
CA ALA A 69 -4.26 -3.03 -4.16
C ALA A 69 -4.50 -4.43 -4.74
N GLY A 70 -3.43 -5.18 -5.04
CA GLY A 70 -3.51 -6.61 -5.31
C GLY A 70 -4.04 -7.44 -4.14
N GLY A 71 -4.13 -6.86 -2.93
CA GLY A 71 -4.85 -7.36 -1.75
C GLY A 71 -6.35 -7.03 -1.75
N GLY A 72 -6.89 -6.66 -2.89
CA GLY A 72 -8.31 -6.35 -3.01
C GLY A 72 -8.56 -4.86 -2.96
N HIS A 73 -9.70 -4.50 -3.52
CA HIS A 73 -10.16 -3.14 -3.71
C HIS A 73 -11.44 -2.84 -2.91
N CYS A 74 -11.80 -3.68 -1.94
CA CYS A 74 -13.09 -3.62 -1.25
C CYS A 74 -13.40 -2.23 -0.69
N PHE A 75 -12.41 -1.58 -0.07
CA PHE A 75 -12.54 -0.20 0.42
C PHE A 75 -12.85 0.79 -0.70
N GLY A 76 -12.10 0.71 -1.81
CA GLY A 76 -12.31 1.56 -2.97
C GLY A 76 -13.65 1.38 -3.66
N PHE A 77 -14.14 0.14 -3.76
CA PHE A 77 -15.48 -0.15 -4.27
C PHE A 77 -16.57 0.42 -3.38
N ALA A 78 -16.47 0.17 -2.07
CA ALA A 78 -17.45 0.62 -1.11
C ALA A 78 -17.50 2.16 -1.07
N ALA A 79 -16.34 2.82 -1.14
CA ALA A 79 -16.20 4.27 -1.23
C ALA A 79 -16.85 4.80 -2.50
N LEU A 80 -16.42 4.32 -3.67
CA LEU A 80 -16.87 4.85 -4.93
C LEU A 80 -18.37 4.65 -5.16
N ALA A 81 -18.91 3.47 -4.82
CA ALA A 81 -20.35 3.21 -4.91
C ALA A 81 -21.14 4.13 -3.97
N GLY A 82 -20.67 4.30 -2.73
CA GLY A 82 -21.28 5.22 -1.76
C GLY A 82 -21.27 6.67 -2.24
N LEU A 83 -20.16 7.15 -2.81
CA LEU A 83 -20.02 8.52 -3.30
C LEU A 83 -20.96 8.80 -4.48
N PHE A 84 -21.08 7.86 -5.41
CA PHE A 84 -22.04 7.96 -6.52
C PHE A 84 -23.49 7.93 -6.04
N ALA A 85 -23.81 7.08 -5.06
CA ALA A 85 -25.18 6.97 -4.53
C ALA A 85 -25.62 8.22 -3.76
N THR A 86 -24.70 8.84 -3.01
CA THR A 86 -24.95 10.06 -2.23
C THR A 86 -24.82 11.35 -3.06
N GLY A 87 -24.32 11.26 -4.30
CA GLY A 87 -24.08 12.41 -5.17
C GLY A 87 -22.89 13.28 -4.74
N GLN A 88 -22.05 12.78 -3.84
CA GLN A 88 -20.80 13.45 -3.43
C GLN A 88 -19.72 13.38 -4.51
N LEU A 89 -19.87 12.45 -5.46
CA LEU A 89 -19.13 12.42 -6.71
C LEU A 89 -20.12 12.26 -7.87
N ASP A 90 -20.00 13.08 -8.91
CA ASP A 90 -20.88 12.97 -10.08
C ASP A 90 -20.42 11.81 -10.96
N LYS A 91 -21.23 10.74 -10.98
CA LYS A 91 -20.97 9.56 -11.81
C LYS A 91 -20.95 9.87 -13.31
N ALA A 92 -21.58 10.96 -13.76
CA ALA A 92 -21.60 11.34 -15.18
C ALA A 92 -20.20 11.67 -15.73
N ASP A 93 -19.26 12.04 -14.85
CA ASP A 93 -17.87 12.32 -15.23
C ASP A 93 -17.05 11.05 -15.46
N TYR A 94 -17.53 9.89 -14.99
CA TYR A 94 -16.77 8.64 -14.96
C TYR A 94 -17.45 7.47 -15.67
N LEU A 95 -18.77 7.51 -15.83
CA LEU A 95 -19.56 6.42 -16.42
C LEU A 95 -20.09 6.80 -17.81
N PRO A 96 -20.34 5.81 -18.69
CA PRO A 96 -21.04 6.06 -19.95
C PRO A 96 -22.41 6.68 -19.72
N ALA A 97 -22.75 7.68 -20.53
CA ALA A 97 -23.99 8.44 -20.39
C ALA A 97 -25.24 7.55 -20.38
N GLY A 98 -26.13 7.78 -19.41
CA GLY A 98 -27.41 7.09 -19.28
C GLY A 98 -27.34 5.73 -18.57
N LEU A 99 -26.15 5.23 -18.22
CA LEU A 99 -26.02 4.01 -17.43
C LEU A 99 -26.13 4.28 -15.92
N SER A 100 -26.75 3.35 -15.21
CA SER A 100 -26.59 3.22 -13.76
C SER A 100 -25.17 2.71 -13.42
N VAL A 101 -24.80 2.76 -12.13
CA VAL A 101 -23.49 2.21 -11.69
C VAL A 101 -23.44 0.71 -11.96
N TYR A 102 -24.57 0.03 -11.78
CA TYR A 102 -24.68 -1.41 -12.00
C TYR A 102 -24.57 -1.78 -13.49
N GLU A 103 -25.12 -0.97 -14.40
CA GLU A 103 -25.04 -1.25 -15.84
C GLU A 103 -23.68 -0.92 -16.46
N ALA A 104 -22.85 -0.13 -15.76
CA ALA A 104 -21.53 0.23 -16.26
C ALA A 104 -20.56 -0.97 -16.19
N PRO A 105 -19.92 -1.35 -17.31
CA PRO A 105 -18.93 -2.43 -17.30
C PRO A 105 -17.62 -1.98 -16.65
N PRO A 106 -16.75 -2.93 -16.23
CA PRO A 106 -15.37 -2.64 -15.88
C PRO A 106 -14.66 -1.81 -16.96
N SER A 107 -13.78 -0.91 -16.54
CA SER A 107 -12.96 -0.12 -17.46
C SER A 107 -11.70 0.36 -16.74
N ASP A 108 -10.63 0.62 -17.49
CA ASP A 108 -9.37 1.11 -16.91
C ASP A 108 -9.55 2.41 -16.10
N LEU A 109 -10.54 3.25 -16.46
CA LEU A 109 -10.88 4.45 -15.70
C LEU A 109 -11.50 4.10 -14.34
N LEU A 110 -12.44 3.16 -14.32
CA LEU A 110 -13.05 2.71 -13.07
C LEU A 110 -12.08 1.92 -12.21
N ASP A 111 -11.27 1.05 -12.79
CA ASP A 111 -10.26 0.28 -12.06
C ASP A 111 -9.33 1.22 -11.29
N GLY A 112 -8.72 2.19 -11.99
CA GLY A 112 -7.83 3.14 -11.35
C GLY A 112 -8.55 4.07 -10.35
N LEU A 113 -9.82 4.42 -10.58
CA LEU A 113 -10.59 5.25 -9.64
C LEU A 113 -10.90 4.47 -8.35
N ILE A 114 -11.26 3.20 -8.49
CA ILE A 114 -11.45 2.28 -7.37
C ILE A 114 -10.12 2.12 -6.61
N THR A 115 -8.99 1.91 -7.30
CA THR A 115 -7.67 1.84 -6.65
C THR A 115 -7.32 3.16 -5.94
N ARG A 116 -7.67 4.32 -6.53
CA ARG A 116 -7.51 5.64 -5.90
C ARG A 116 -8.27 5.75 -4.58
N TYR A 117 -9.52 5.30 -4.55
CA TYR A 117 -10.29 5.34 -3.32
C TYR A 117 -9.84 4.27 -2.31
N ALA A 118 -9.38 3.10 -2.75
CA ALA A 118 -8.77 2.10 -1.86
C ALA A 118 -7.51 2.66 -1.17
N SER A 119 -6.74 3.47 -1.90
CA SER A 119 -5.50 4.11 -1.45
C SER A 119 -5.70 5.20 -0.40
N THR A 120 -6.93 5.66 -0.17
CA THR A 120 -7.22 6.67 0.88
C THR A 120 -7.00 6.14 2.29
N GLN A 121 -6.95 4.82 2.48
CA GLN A 121 -6.72 4.19 3.79
C GLN A 121 -5.35 4.50 4.40
N TYR A 122 -4.36 4.89 3.59
CA TYR A 122 -2.98 5.07 4.06
C TYR A 122 -2.74 6.42 4.74
N SER A 123 -3.57 7.43 4.49
CA SER A 123 -3.31 8.78 5.00
C SER A 123 -4.57 9.55 5.39
N PRO A 124 -4.41 10.63 6.18
CA PRO A 124 -5.50 11.54 6.46
C PRO A 124 -6.03 12.22 5.18
N PRO A 125 -7.31 12.64 5.18
CA PRO A 125 -8.24 12.61 6.31
C PRO A 125 -8.94 11.25 6.51
N THR A 126 -8.92 10.33 5.55
CA THR A 126 -9.73 9.11 5.64
C THR A 126 -9.35 8.22 6.81
N ASN A 127 -8.07 7.91 7.00
CA ASN A 127 -7.65 7.04 8.11
C ASN A 127 -7.90 7.67 9.49
N SER A 128 -7.84 9.01 9.59
CA SER A 128 -8.07 9.78 10.80
C SER A 128 -9.56 9.96 11.11
N ALA A 129 -10.41 9.82 10.10
CA ALA A 129 -11.87 9.85 10.23
C ALA A 129 -12.48 8.46 10.41
N ARG A 130 -11.68 7.52 10.87
CA ARG A 130 -12.07 6.18 11.30
C ARG A 130 -12.42 6.20 12.79
N ALA A 131 -13.51 5.53 13.16
CA ALA A 131 -13.80 5.22 14.55
C ALA A 131 -14.41 3.83 14.71
N ALA A 132 -14.04 3.16 15.79
CA ALA A 132 -14.63 1.91 16.24
C ALA A 132 -15.88 2.20 17.07
N PHE A 133 -16.97 1.46 16.85
CA PHE A 133 -18.21 1.64 17.58
C PHE A 133 -18.77 0.31 18.10
N PRO A 134 -19.42 0.31 19.28
CA PRO A 134 -20.29 -0.80 19.66
C PRO A 134 -21.46 -0.88 18.68
N VAL A 135 -22.11 -2.05 18.60
CA VAL A 135 -23.22 -2.31 17.67
C VAL A 135 -24.34 -1.26 17.76
N ALA A 136 -24.68 -0.81 18.97
CA ALA A 136 -25.69 0.24 19.15
C ALA A 136 -25.25 1.58 18.52
N GLY A 137 -23.99 1.97 18.71
CA GLY A 137 -23.42 3.19 18.12
C GLY A 137 -23.35 3.13 16.60
N ILE A 138 -23.09 1.95 16.01
CA ILE A 138 -23.17 1.76 14.55
C ILE A 138 -24.55 2.14 14.03
N VAL A 139 -25.63 1.69 14.67
CA VAL A 139 -27.00 2.01 14.22
C VAL A 139 -27.26 3.51 14.30
N GLU A 140 -26.91 4.14 15.43
CA GLU A 140 -27.12 5.58 15.65
C GLU A 140 -26.37 6.43 14.62
N GLU A 141 -25.11 6.10 14.34
CA GLU A 141 -24.29 6.82 13.34
C GLU A 141 -24.84 6.65 11.92
N LEU A 142 -25.24 5.43 11.54
CA LEU A 142 -25.82 5.17 10.22
C LEU A 142 -27.14 5.92 10.02
N GLU A 143 -28.04 5.90 11.00
CA GLU A 143 -29.29 6.66 10.97
C GLU A 143 -29.03 8.16 10.81
N ALA A 144 -28.15 8.71 11.64
CA ALA A 144 -27.82 10.13 11.61
C ALA A 144 -27.16 10.55 10.28
N ALA A 145 -26.30 9.72 9.68
CA ALA A 145 -25.70 10.00 8.39
C ALA A 145 -26.73 9.97 7.25
N TRP A 146 -27.59 8.96 7.22
CA TRP A 146 -28.61 8.83 6.17
C TRP A 146 -29.65 9.96 6.23
N ASP A 147 -29.99 10.46 7.42
CA ASP A 147 -30.83 11.65 7.59
C ASP A 147 -30.20 12.92 7.00
N ARG A 148 -28.86 12.97 6.91
CA ARG A 148 -28.12 14.07 6.25
C ARG A 148 -27.86 13.82 4.76
N GLY A 149 -28.26 12.68 4.21
CA GLY A 149 -27.91 12.27 2.85
C GLY A 149 -26.43 11.86 2.68
N GLU A 150 -25.76 11.57 3.80
CA GLU A 150 -24.39 11.06 3.84
C GLU A 150 -24.38 9.54 4.00
N ASN A 151 -23.20 8.94 3.99
CA ASN A 151 -23.05 7.53 4.33
C ASN A 151 -21.68 7.30 5.02
N TYR A 152 -21.48 6.08 5.50
CA TYR A 152 -20.21 5.59 6.01
C TYR A 152 -19.69 4.46 5.12
N LEU A 153 -18.41 4.14 5.26
CA LEU A 153 -17.89 2.81 4.94
C LEU A 153 -17.89 2.01 6.23
N LEU A 154 -18.41 0.79 6.18
CA LEU A 154 -18.38 -0.13 7.30
C LEU A 154 -17.27 -1.14 7.04
N ALA A 155 -16.29 -1.17 7.94
CA ALA A 155 -15.16 -2.04 7.87
C ALA A 155 -15.13 -3.03 9.03
N ILE A 156 -14.78 -4.28 8.73
CA ILE A 156 -14.68 -5.38 9.67
C ILE A 156 -13.34 -6.07 9.53
N PHE A 157 -12.83 -6.61 10.62
CA PHE A 157 -11.56 -7.32 10.65
C PHE A 157 -11.72 -8.65 11.38
N GLN A 158 -10.92 -9.64 10.97
CA GLN A 158 -10.77 -10.90 11.66
C GLN A 158 -9.31 -11.34 11.56
N GLU A 159 -8.68 -11.53 12.71
CA GLU A 159 -7.31 -12.06 12.80
C GLU A 159 -7.20 -13.38 12.02
N GLY A 160 -6.12 -13.53 11.24
CA GLY A 160 -5.88 -14.68 10.36
C GLY A 160 -6.75 -14.75 9.10
N VAL A 161 -7.64 -13.76 8.89
CA VAL A 161 -8.48 -13.64 7.69
C VAL A 161 -8.21 -12.33 6.94
N GLY A 162 -7.99 -11.23 7.66
CA GLY A 162 -7.80 -9.90 7.10
C GLY A 162 -9.02 -8.99 7.28
N GLY A 163 -9.02 -7.87 6.55
CA GLY A 163 -10.06 -6.85 6.59
C GLY A 163 -11.08 -6.96 5.45
N HIS A 164 -12.26 -6.39 5.65
CA HIS A 164 -13.25 -6.18 4.60
C HIS A 164 -13.96 -4.85 4.79
N ALA A 165 -14.20 -4.14 3.70
CA ALA A 165 -14.95 -2.90 3.69
C ALA A 165 -16.17 -3.01 2.76
N VAL A 166 -17.33 -2.60 3.27
CA VAL A 166 -18.63 -2.66 2.60
C VAL A 166 -19.41 -1.36 2.78
N THR A 167 -20.40 -1.13 1.93
CA THR A 167 -21.29 0.03 2.06
C THR A 167 -22.56 -0.39 2.82
N PRO A 168 -22.84 0.15 4.01
CA PRO A 168 -24.10 -0.08 4.71
C PRO A 168 -25.26 0.63 3.98
N ILE A 169 -26.41 -0.05 3.86
CA ILE A 169 -27.55 0.43 3.04
C ILE A 169 -28.90 0.40 3.77
N ALA A 170 -29.05 -0.44 4.80
CA ALA A 170 -30.24 -0.46 5.63
C ALA A 170 -29.97 -1.11 6.99
N VAL A 171 -30.84 -0.82 7.96
CA VAL A 171 -30.92 -1.54 9.24
C VAL A 171 -32.30 -2.17 9.35
N ARG A 172 -32.36 -3.46 9.66
CA ARG A 172 -33.59 -4.25 9.77
C ARG A 172 -33.71 -4.84 11.17
N ASP A 173 -34.90 -4.75 11.75
CA ASP A 173 -35.24 -5.53 12.94
C ASP A 173 -35.42 -7.00 12.55
N LEU A 174 -34.71 -7.90 13.24
CA LEU A 174 -34.79 -9.35 13.03
C LEU A 174 -35.59 -10.06 14.14
N GLY A 175 -36.11 -9.31 15.12
CA GLY A 175 -36.74 -9.84 16.33
C GLY A 175 -35.74 -10.30 17.38
N ASP A 176 -36.25 -10.57 18.59
CA ASP A 176 -35.47 -11.04 19.74
C ASP A 176 -34.28 -10.12 20.12
N GLY A 177 -34.40 -8.82 19.87
CA GLY A 177 -33.34 -7.84 20.12
C GLY A 177 -32.16 -7.94 19.15
N ARG A 178 -32.29 -8.68 18.04
CA ARG A 178 -31.29 -8.74 16.98
C ARG A 178 -31.65 -7.79 15.84
N ILE A 179 -30.62 -7.26 15.20
CA ILE A 179 -30.72 -6.42 14.02
C ILE A 179 -29.91 -7.02 12.87
N GLY A 180 -30.29 -6.64 11.66
CA GLY A 180 -29.57 -6.91 10.44
C GLY A 180 -29.07 -5.60 9.85
N ILE A 181 -27.76 -5.40 9.83
CA ILE A 181 -27.13 -4.31 9.08
C ILE A 181 -26.95 -4.82 7.66
N VAL A 182 -27.79 -4.34 6.76
CA VAL A 182 -27.81 -4.71 5.35
C VAL A 182 -26.71 -3.93 4.63
N VAL A 183 -25.94 -4.61 3.79
CA VAL A 183 -24.78 -4.05 3.12
C VAL A 183 -24.79 -4.36 1.62
N TYR A 184 -24.27 -3.42 0.84
CA TYR A 184 -23.69 -3.71 -0.46
C TYR A 184 -22.28 -4.28 -0.23
N ASP A 185 -22.14 -5.59 -0.44
CA ASP A 185 -20.84 -6.27 -0.43
C ASP A 185 -20.33 -6.37 -1.87
N ASN A 186 -19.22 -5.70 -2.14
CA ASN A 186 -18.58 -5.65 -3.45
C ASN A 186 -18.01 -7.00 -3.93
N ASN A 187 -17.96 -8.02 -3.06
CA ASN A 187 -17.65 -9.40 -3.47
C ASN A 187 -18.88 -10.14 -4.04
N PHE A 188 -20.10 -9.63 -3.83
CA PHE A 188 -21.36 -10.24 -4.26
C PHE A 188 -22.29 -9.23 -4.97
N PRO A 189 -21.94 -8.81 -6.20
CA PRO A 189 -22.70 -7.82 -6.98
C PRO A 189 -24.20 -8.12 -7.09
N GLY A 190 -25.02 -7.08 -6.94
CA GLY A 190 -26.48 -7.14 -7.18
C GLY A 190 -27.28 -7.90 -6.12
N VAL A 191 -26.64 -8.28 -5.01
CA VAL A 191 -27.26 -9.01 -3.89
C VAL A 191 -27.11 -8.18 -2.61
N GLU A 192 -28.21 -8.01 -1.88
CA GLU A 192 -28.15 -7.50 -0.52
C GLU A 192 -27.58 -8.57 0.41
N ASN A 193 -26.53 -8.22 1.14
CA ASN A 193 -26.02 -9.06 2.22
C ASN A 193 -26.34 -8.44 3.58
N MET A 194 -26.11 -9.19 4.65
CA MET A 194 -26.49 -8.77 6.00
C MET A 194 -25.49 -9.24 7.04
N ILE A 195 -25.00 -8.29 7.82
CA ILE A 195 -24.33 -8.52 9.10
C ILE A 195 -25.42 -8.67 10.16
N VAL A 196 -25.42 -9.80 10.87
CA VAL A 196 -26.39 -10.05 11.94
C VAL A 196 -25.76 -9.64 13.26
N ALA A 197 -26.42 -8.74 13.99
CA ALA A 197 -25.89 -8.16 15.21
C ALA A 197 -26.90 -8.16 16.35
N ASN A 198 -26.39 -8.11 17.58
CA ASN A 198 -27.15 -7.97 18.80
C ASN A 198 -26.61 -6.76 19.59
N PRO A 199 -27.31 -5.61 19.59
CA PRO A 199 -26.89 -4.42 20.31
C PRO A 199 -26.78 -4.63 21.83
N GLY A 200 -27.65 -5.45 22.41
CA GLY A 200 -27.67 -5.68 23.86
C GLY A 200 -26.51 -6.55 24.36
N ALA A 201 -25.95 -7.39 23.49
CA ALA A 201 -24.77 -8.21 23.78
C ALA A 201 -23.48 -7.64 23.17
N ASP A 202 -23.58 -6.56 22.38
CA ASP A 202 -22.51 -5.98 21.59
C ASP A 202 -21.72 -7.03 20.77
N THR A 203 -22.47 -7.84 20.02
CA THR A 203 -21.91 -8.90 19.16
C THR A 203 -22.46 -8.81 17.76
N TRP A 204 -21.65 -9.24 16.79
CA TRP A 204 -22.07 -9.33 15.40
C TRP A 204 -21.40 -10.53 14.73
N TYR A 205 -21.95 -10.99 13.61
CA TYR A 205 -21.25 -11.91 12.74
C TYR A 205 -21.61 -11.66 11.28
N TYR A 206 -20.66 -11.99 10.42
CA TYR A 206 -20.88 -11.96 8.97
C TYR A 206 -20.16 -13.13 8.31
N THR A 207 -20.86 -13.83 7.42
CA THR A 207 -20.27 -14.93 6.65
C THR A 207 -20.19 -14.51 5.19
N THR A 208 -18.97 -14.26 4.72
CA THR A 208 -18.71 -13.78 3.36
C THR A 208 -17.42 -14.38 2.83
N ALA A 209 -17.17 -14.28 1.53
CA ALA A 209 -15.86 -14.58 0.95
C ALA A 209 -15.16 -13.25 0.65
N LEU A 210 -13.87 -13.14 0.97
CA LEU A 210 -13.05 -11.97 0.62
C LEU A 210 -12.67 -11.94 -0.88
N VAL A 211 -12.67 -13.12 -1.49
CA VAL A 211 -12.55 -13.34 -2.92
C VAL A 211 -13.78 -14.13 -3.38
N PRO A 212 -14.56 -13.65 -4.37
CA PRO A 212 -15.88 -14.22 -4.71
C PRO A 212 -15.90 -15.71 -5.04
N ALA A 213 -14.79 -16.26 -5.56
CA ALA A 213 -14.65 -17.65 -5.98
C ALA A 213 -14.11 -18.59 -4.88
N GLU A 214 -13.79 -18.06 -3.70
CA GLU A 214 -13.09 -18.78 -2.64
C GLU A 214 -14.00 -19.20 -1.47
N SER A 215 -13.38 -19.79 -0.45
CA SER A 215 -14.06 -20.21 0.77
C SER A 215 -14.67 -19.01 1.51
N LYS A 216 -15.81 -19.26 2.15
CA LYS A 216 -16.43 -18.26 3.02
C LYS A 216 -15.77 -18.29 4.39
N TYR A 217 -15.45 -17.11 4.89
CA TYR A 217 -14.97 -16.87 6.24
C TYR A 217 -16.13 -16.39 7.11
N ARG A 218 -16.00 -16.63 8.41
CA ARG A 218 -16.92 -16.09 9.40
C ARG A 218 -16.20 -15.04 10.22
N PHE A 219 -16.56 -13.79 10.00
CA PHE A 219 -16.17 -12.67 10.84
C PHE A 219 -17.05 -12.67 12.09
N ILE A 220 -16.43 -12.47 13.24
CA ILE A 220 -17.13 -12.47 14.54
C ILE A 220 -16.72 -11.23 15.32
N GLY A 221 -17.73 -10.51 15.77
CA GLY A 221 -17.61 -9.31 16.57
C GLY A 221 -17.88 -9.51 18.04
N SER A 222 -17.18 -8.72 18.84
CA SER A 222 -17.34 -8.58 20.28
C SER A 222 -16.96 -7.14 20.69
N PRO A 223 -17.08 -6.76 21.97
CA PRO A 223 -16.51 -5.50 22.45
C PRO A 223 -15.01 -5.34 22.17
N ASP A 224 -14.27 -6.45 22.08
CA ASP A 224 -12.82 -6.47 21.78
C ASP A 224 -12.54 -6.53 20.26
N ASN A 225 -13.55 -6.81 19.43
CA ASN A 225 -13.49 -6.76 17.97
C ASN A 225 -14.69 -5.98 17.40
N PRO A 226 -14.73 -4.65 17.59
CA PRO A 226 -15.82 -3.80 17.14
C PRO A 226 -15.82 -3.62 15.61
N MET A 227 -16.96 -3.19 15.06
CA MET A 227 -17.00 -2.69 13.67
C MET A 227 -16.42 -1.29 13.62
N ASN A 228 -15.86 -0.94 12.46
CA ASN A 228 -15.29 0.38 12.20
C ASN A 228 -16.12 1.13 11.17
N LEU A 229 -16.33 2.43 11.40
CA LEU A 229 -16.91 3.33 10.42
C LEU A 229 -15.87 4.33 9.95
N PHE A 230 -15.80 4.53 8.64
CA PHE A 230 -15.06 5.62 8.02
C PHE A 230 -16.04 6.61 7.41
N GLN A 231 -15.84 7.90 7.70
CA GLN A 231 -16.66 8.96 7.13
C GLN A 231 -16.45 9.03 5.61
N LEU A 232 -17.45 8.58 4.84
CA LEU A 232 -17.40 8.63 3.38
C LEU A 232 -17.05 10.03 2.82
N PRO A 233 -17.56 11.16 3.39
CA PRO A 233 -17.26 12.49 2.89
C PRO A 233 -15.78 12.90 2.96
N GLN A 234 -14.94 12.17 3.69
CA GLN A 234 -13.50 12.44 3.77
C GLN A 234 -12.73 11.80 2.61
N THR A 235 -13.26 10.72 2.03
CA THR A 235 -12.60 9.97 0.97
C THR A 235 -12.33 10.76 -0.32
N PRO A 236 -13.17 11.72 -0.81
CA PRO A 236 -12.87 12.48 -2.02
C PRO A 236 -11.88 13.64 -1.79
N ALA A 237 -11.48 13.94 -0.54
CA ALA A 237 -10.53 15.01 -0.25
C ALA A 237 -9.15 14.73 -0.87
N VAL A 238 -8.34 15.80 -1.00
CA VAL A 238 -6.89 15.65 -1.14
C VAL A 238 -6.34 15.15 0.18
N HIS A 239 -5.60 14.06 0.11
CA HIS A 239 -5.01 13.38 1.25
C HIS A 239 -3.59 13.89 1.49
N GLU A 240 -3.15 13.75 2.73
CA GLU A 240 -1.75 13.97 3.08
C GLU A 240 -0.87 13.07 2.20
N CYS A 241 0.14 13.68 1.59
CA CYS A 241 1.03 12.98 0.67
C CYS A 241 2.14 12.26 1.45
N LEU A 242 2.14 10.93 1.34
CA LEU A 242 3.05 10.04 2.07
C LEU A 242 4.54 10.26 1.77
N ILE A 243 4.86 10.86 0.63
CA ILE A 243 6.23 11.01 0.12
C ILE A 243 6.55 12.42 -0.38
N CYS A 244 5.61 13.37 -0.32
CA CYS A 244 5.84 14.70 -0.89
C CYS A 244 6.57 15.55 0.13
N LYS A 245 7.68 16.16 -0.29
CA LYS A 245 8.53 16.92 0.60
C LYS A 245 7.85 18.15 1.21
N ASP A 246 7.96 18.30 2.53
CA ASP A 246 7.42 19.38 3.37
C ASP A 246 5.88 19.51 3.29
N GLU A 247 5.15 18.42 3.00
CA GLU A 247 3.68 18.42 2.86
C GLU A 247 2.93 17.49 3.85
N GLY A 248 3.63 16.55 4.51
CA GLY A 248 3.05 15.57 5.42
C GLY A 248 3.70 15.54 6.81
N ASP A 249 3.37 14.52 7.60
CA ASP A 249 4.06 14.16 8.85
C ASP A 249 5.50 13.68 8.56
N ASP A 250 6.47 14.13 9.36
CA ASP A 250 7.88 13.72 9.27
C ASP A 250 8.09 12.24 9.65
N SER A 251 7.07 11.58 10.21
CA SER A 251 7.05 10.15 10.47
C SER A 251 7.34 9.30 9.22
N VAL A 252 7.76 8.06 9.45
CA VAL A 252 7.91 7.06 8.38
C VAL A 252 6.74 6.09 8.42
N LEU A 253 5.99 6.01 7.31
CA LEU A 253 5.01 4.96 7.12
C LEU A 253 5.71 3.71 6.59
N VAL A 254 5.76 2.67 7.42
CA VAL A 254 6.25 1.33 7.09
C VAL A 254 5.07 0.50 6.60
N VAL A 255 5.19 -0.06 5.41
CA VAL A 255 4.22 -1.01 4.83
C VAL A 255 4.95 -2.32 4.54
N VAL A 256 4.57 -3.38 5.22
CA VAL A 256 5.08 -4.74 4.98
C VAL A 256 3.94 -5.61 4.51
N LYS A 257 4.09 -6.22 3.33
CA LYS A 257 2.98 -6.88 2.64
C LYS A 257 3.40 -8.23 2.07
N ASP A 258 2.49 -9.18 2.11
CA ASP A 258 2.62 -10.41 1.33
C ASP A 258 2.23 -10.16 -0.13
N ASN A 259 3.13 -10.51 -1.04
CA ASN A 259 2.91 -10.56 -2.48
C ASN A 259 2.71 -11.97 -3.00
N ALA A 260 2.97 -13.01 -2.19
CA ALA A 260 2.78 -14.38 -2.61
C ALA A 260 1.28 -14.64 -2.81
N LYS A 261 0.94 -15.10 -4.01
CA LYS A 261 -0.35 -15.74 -4.27
C LYS A 261 -0.11 -17.20 -4.49
N ASN A 262 -0.58 -18.04 -3.56
CA ASN A 262 -0.72 -19.45 -3.88
C ASN A 262 -1.69 -19.61 -5.05
N ARG A 263 -1.50 -20.69 -5.82
CA ARG A 263 -2.30 -20.98 -7.03
C ARG A 263 -3.81 -21.12 -6.75
N ASP A 264 -4.18 -21.36 -5.51
CA ASP A 264 -5.56 -21.45 -5.02
C ASP A 264 -6.07 -20.17 -4.34
N GLY A 265 -5.28 -19.09 -4.33
CA GLY A 265 -5.63 -17.80 -3.71
C GLY A 265 -5.29 -17.70 -2.22
N THR A 266 -4.75 -18.76 -1.59
CA THR A 266 -4.42 -18.72 -0.16
C THR A 266 -3.25 -17.77 0.14
N ILE A 267 -3.43 -16.94 1.16
CA ILE A 267 -2.38 -16.09 1.76
C ILE A 267 -1.41 -17.01 2.51
N ILE A 268 -0.10 -16.75 2.40
CA ILE A 268 0.88 -17.50 3.18
C ILE A 268 1.06 -16.76 4.50
N ASP A 269 0.90 -17.50 5.60
CA ASP A 269 1.08 -16.91 6.93
C ASP A 269 2.57 -16.69 7.22
N TRP A 270 2.88 -15.61 7.94
CA TRP A 270 4.22 -15.25 8.36
C TRP A 270 4.15 -14.29 9.54
N ASP A 271 5.15 -14.36 10.41
CA ASP A 271 5.23 -13.55 11.61
C ASP A 271 5.96 -12.24 11.31
N PHE A 272 5.37 -11.13 11.73
CA PHE A 272 5.96 -9.79 11.70
C PHE A 272 6.23 -9.28 13.11
N ASP A 273 7.41 -8.72 13.34
CA ASP A 273 7.70 -7.97 14.56
C ASP A 273 8.46 -6.68 14.21
N ILE A 274 8.13 -5.58 14.89
CA ILE A 274 8.83 -4.29 14.77
C ILE A 274 9.19 -3.76 16.16
N THR A 275 10.48 -3.56 16.42
CA THR A 275 11.00 -3.21 17.74
C THR A 275 12.09 -2.15 17.68
N ALA A 276 12.41 -1.56 18.83
CA ALA A 276 13.62 -0.75 18.95
C ALA A 276 14.88 -1.62 18.74
N PRO A 277 16.02 -1.06 18.28
CA PRO A 277 17.24 -1.83 18.08
C PRO A 277 17.68 -2.54 19.37
N GLY A 278 17.85 -3.87 19.30
CA GLY A 278 18.16 -4.70 20.45
C GLY A 278 16.93 -5.24 21.20
N GLY A 279 15.72 -4.95 20.71
CA GLY A 279 14.43 -5.40 21.24
C GLY A 279 13.75 -4.35 22.13
N GLY A 280 12.45 -4.52 22.31
CA GLY A 280 11.60 -3.62 23.12
C GLY A 280 10.67 -2.73 22.28
N GLU A 281 9.78 -2.02 22.97
CA GLU A 281 8.79 -1.15 22.33
C GLU A 281 9.44 0.11 21.73
N ILE A 282 8.87 0.59 20.64
CA ILE A 282 9.20 1.87 20.02
C ILE A 282 8.23 2.92 20.58
N GLU A 283 8.76 3.96 21.23
CA GLU A 283 7.93 5.06 21.74
C GLU A 283 7.25 5.80 20.58
N GLY A 284 5.93 5.98 20.66
CA GLY A 284 5.14 6.68 19.65
C GLY A 284 4.86 5.87 18.38
N LEU A 285 5.18 4.57 18.36
CA LEU A 285 4.78 3.67 17.28
C LEU A 285 3.25 3.57 17.21
N GLU A 286 2.70 3.84 16.04
CA GLU A 286 1.27 3.71 15.77
C GLU A 286 1.06 2.60 14.73
N GLN A 287 0.15 1.67 15.01
CA GLN A 287 -0.31 0.72 14.01
C GLN A 287 -1.42 1.36 13.17
N VAL A 288 -1.25 1.33 11.85
CA VAL A 288 -2.26 1.81 10.90
C VAL A 288 -2.93 0.58 10.32
N GLU A 289 -4.18 0.35 10.67
CA GLU A 289 -4.92 -0.79 10.14
C GLU A 289 -5.45 -0.51 8.73
N ILE A 290 -5.08 -1.37 7.79
CA ILE A 290 -5.56 -1.38 6.40
C ILE A 290 -6.56 -2.53 6.22
N PHE A 291 -7.69 -2.27 5.56
CA PHE A 291 -8.72 -3.27 5.32
C PHE A 291 -8.56 -3.88 3.94
N ASP A 292 -7.68 -4.88 3.85
CA ASP A 292 -7.43 -5.66 2.65
C ASP A 292 -7.49 -7.18 2.94
N ASN A 293 -7.36 -7.99 1.89
CA ASN A 293 -7.34 -9.45 1.97
C ASN A 293 -5.92 -10.03 1.94
N ARG A 294 -4.91 -9.29 2.36
CA ARG A 294 -3.52 -9.76 2.46
C ARG A 294 -3.06 -9.74 3.91
N ASN A 295 -1.95 -10.44 4.17
CA ASN A 295 -1.19 -10.19 5.38
C ASN A 295 -0.39 -8.89 5.17
N THR A 296 -0.99 -7.78 5.58
CA THR A 296 -0.41 -6.44 5.49
C THR A 296 -0.23 -5.86 6.89
N ASN A 297 1.01 -5.48 7.19
CA ASN A 297 1.41 -4.84 8.43
C ASN A 297 1.82 -3.42 8.12
N THR A 298 1.09 -2.44 8.65
CA THR A 298 1.36 -1.02 8.42
C THR A 298 1.56 -0.28 9.74
N PHE A 299 2.66 0.46 9.84
CA PHE A 299 3.05 1.16 11.06
C PHE A 299 3.57 2.56 10.74
N ARG A 300 3.21 3.53 11.54
CA ARG A 300 3.81 4.87 11.54
C ARG A 300 4.87 4.93 12.63
N VAL A 301 6.13 5.06 12.22
CA VAL A 301 7.27 5.20 13.11
C VAL A 301 7.63 6.69 13.21
N PRO A 302 7.80 7.26 14.42
CA PRO A 302 8.19 8.66 14.56
C PRO A 302 9.52 8.98 13.87
N ALA A 303 9.65 10.23 13.39
CA ALA A 303 10.89 10.72 12.80
C ALA A 303 12.07 10.60 13.76
N GLY A 304 13.25 10.26 13.23
CA GLY A 304 14.48 10.24 14.03
C GLY A 304 14.58 9.07 15.03
N VAL A 305 13.78 8.02 14.82
CA VAL A 305 13.74 6.81 15.63
C VAL A 305 14.26 5.62 14.83
N ALA A 306 15.27 4.94 15.35
CA ALA A 306 15.77 3.68 14.79
C ALA A 306 14.84 2.53 15.15
N PHE A 307 14.77 1.52 14.27
CA PHE A 307 13.94 0.33 14.50
C PHE A 307 14.46 -0.90 13.77
N GLU A 308 14.00 -2.08 14.19
CA GLU A 308 14.31 -3.37 13.60
C GLU A 308 13.01 -4.11 13.29
N MET A 309 12.86 -4.52 12.04
CA MET A 309 11.78 -5.38 11.57
C MET A 309 12.30 -6.81 11.46
N THR A 310 11.55 -7.78 11.99
CA THR A 310 11.82 -9.22 11.82
C THR A 310 10.68 -9.85 11.03
N LEU A 311 11.06 -10.66 10.04
CA LEU A 311 10.17 -11.47 9.21
C LEU A 311 10.55 -12.95 9.39
N ASP A 312 9.66 -13.75 9.96
CA ASP A 312 9.84 -15.21 10.09
C ASP A 312 8.49 -15.96 10.15
N GLY A 313 8.38 -17.04 10.93
CA GLY A 313 7.11 -17.73 11.15
C GLY A 313 6.53 -18.57 10.00
N VAL A 314 7.11 -18.55 8.79
CA VAL A 314 6.50 -19.21 7.62
C VAL A 314 6.27 -20.72 7.87
N PRO A 315 5.03 -21.22 7.77
CA PRO A 315 4.68 -22.61 8.04
C PRO A 315 5.24 -23.56 6.97
N ALA A 316 5.27 -24.86 7.27
CA ALA A 316 5.75 -25.86 6.31
C ALA A 316 4.93 -25.82 5.00
N GLY A 317 5.59 -25.51 3.88
CA GLY A 317 4.91 -25.32 2.60
C GLY A 317 5.71 -24.48 1.61
N PRO A 318 5.02 -23.78 0.68
CA PRO A 318 5.61 -22.75 -0.16
C PRO A 318 6.24 -21.62 0.65
N ALA A 319 7.18 -20.89 0.03
CA ALA A 319 7.74 -19.68 0.62
C ALA A 319 6.74 -18.51 0.51
N ALA A 320 6.72 -17.64 1.53
CA ALA A 320 6.09 -16.34 1.42
C ALA A 320 6.97 -15.40 0.59
N ASP A 321 6.37 -14.37 0.01
CA ASP A 321 7.06 -13.35 -0.79
C ASP A 321 6.67 -12.01 -0.19
N VAL A 322 7.62 -11.37 0.50
CA VAL A 322 7.33 -10.20 1.33
C VAL A 322 8.04 -8.98 0.77
N ASP A 323 7.31 -7.87 0.71
CA ASP A 323 7.88 -6.58 0.39
C ASP A 323 7.89 -5.68 1.63
N VAL A 324 8.91 -4.85 1.73
CA VAL A 324 9.03 -3.82 2.77
C VAL A 324 9.19 -2.47 2.11
N SER A 325 8.19 -1.60 2.27
CA SER A 325 8.19 -0.23 1.79
C SER A 325 8.23 0.75 2.95
N LEU A 326 9.07 1.78 2.84
CA LEU A 326 9.16 2.89 3.78
C LEU A 326 8.90 4.18 3.03
N TYR A 327 7.85 4.90 3.43
CA TYR A 327 7.52 6.21 2.92
C TYR A 327 7.90 7.26 3.96
N GLY A 328 8.62 8.29 3.54
CA GLY A 328 8.90 9.43 4.40
C GLY A 328 8.97 10.72 3.61
N ASP A 329 9.18 11.81 4.33
CA ASP A 329 9.14 13.16 3.75
C ASP A 329 10.09 13.35 2.57
N GLY A 330 9.54 13.37 1.35
CA GLY A 330 10.33 13.52 0.12
C GLY A 330 11.04 12.24 -0.35
N TRP A 331 10.77 11.05 0.18
CA TRP A 331 11.50 9.83 -0.21
C TRP A 331 10.72 8.53 -0.03
N ILE A 332 11.20 7.49 -0.71
CA ILE A 332 10.69 6.12 -0.59
C ILE A 332 11.84 5.12 -0.72
N ASN A 333 11.85 4.12 0.16
CA ASN A 333 12.74 2.96 0.08
C ASN A 333 11.91 1.68 0.05
N GLU A 334 12.17 0.81 -0.91
CA GLU A 334 11.48 -0.46 -1.04
C GLU A 334 12.51 -1.59 -1.18
N ILE A 335 12.24 -2.68 -0.48
CA ILE A 335 12.92 -3.96 -0.61
C ILE A 335 11.84 -4.95 -1.05
N ASP A 336 11.81 -5.24 -2.34
CA ASP A 336 10.84 -6.15 -2.94
C ASP A 336 11.45 -7.56 -3.07
N ASP A 337 10.61 -8.56 -3.26
CA ASP A 337 11.00 -9.95 -3.53
C ASP A 337 11.77 -10.62 -2.35
N ILE A 338 11.38 -10.36 -1.09
CA ILE A 338 11.94 -11.08 0.06
C ILE A 338 11.28 -12.46 0.16
N GLU A 339 11.86 -13.44 -0.54
CA GLU A 339 11.42 -14.84 -0.44
C GLU A 339 11.74 -15.45 0.94
N LEU A 340 10.70 -15.68 1.75
CA LEU A 340 10.78 -16.31 3.07
C LEU A 340 10.36 -17.77 3.01
N SER A 341 11.34 -18.66 2.92
CA SER A 341 11.10 -20.10 3.02
C SER A 341 10.76 -20.54 4.45
N PRO A 342 10.11 -21.71 4.66
CA PRO A 342 9.85 -22.22 6.00
C PRO A 342 11.12 -22.31 6.86
N GLY A 343 11.11 -21.68 8.04
CA GLY A 343 12.26 -21.59 8.95
C GLY A 343 13.31 -20.52 8.58
N ALA A 344 13.10 -19.76 7.50
CA ALA A 344 13.86 -18.56 7.23
C ALA A 344 13.52 -17.47 8.25
N ARG A 345 14.52 -16.66 8.58
CA ARG A 345 14.37 -15.45 9.38
C ARG A 345 15.18 -14.33 8.75
N THR A 346 14.49 -13.25 8.42
CA THR A 346 15.06 -12.05 7.82
C THR A 346 14.89 -10.89 8.79
N SER A 347 15.90 -10.04 8.89
CA SER A 347 15.88 -8.81 9.70
C SER A 347 16.24 -7.62 8.81
N VAL A 348 15.45 -6.55 8.95
CA VAL A 348 15.68 -5.24 8.32
C VAL A 348 15.85 -4.22 9.42
N LYS A 349 17.05 -3.68 9.57
CA LYS A 349 17.37 -2.64 10.56
C LYS A 349 17.40 -1.29 9.91
N VAL A 350 16.66 -0.34 10.46
CA VAL A 350 16.62 1.05 10.02
C VAL A 350 17.33 1.91 11.06
N ASP A 351 18.26 2.73 10.60
CA ASP A 351 19.05 3.60 11.47
C ASP A 351 18.23 4.78 12.02
N GLN A 352 18.84 5.53 12.94
CA GLN A 352 18.16 6.63 13.62
C GLN A 352 17.74 7.74 12.67
N ASP A 353 18.57 8.01 11.65
CA ASP A 353 18.27 9.02 10.63
C ASP A 353 17.29 8.51 9.56
N GLN A 354 16.86 7.24 9.63
CA GLN A 354 15.93 6.57 8.73
C GLN A 354 16.35 6.66 7.26
N ARG A 355 17.67 6.54 7.05
CA ARG A 355 18.35 6.70 5.76
C ARG A 355 19.12 5.46 5.36
N ASN A 356 19.53 4.62 6.32
CA ASN A 356 20.23 3.38 6.07
C ASN A 356 19.40 2.17 6.52
N LEU A 357 19.24 1.21 5.63
CA LEU A 357 18.58 -0.07 5.88
C LEU A 357 19.62 -1.18 5.78
N ASP A 358 19.78 -1.96 6.85
CA ASP A 358 20.61 -3.16 6.87
C ASP A 358 19.70 -4.40 6.80
N LEU A 359 19.70 -5.08 5.65
CA LEU A 359 19.00 -6.33 5.39
C LEU A 359 19.93 -7.53 5.63
N SER A 360 19.48 -8.51 6.41
CA SER A 360 20.20 -9.75 6.64
C SER A 360 19.25 -10.93 6.82
N SER A 361 19.68 -12.14 6.46
CA SER A 361 18.87 -13.35 6.62
C SER A 361 19.72 -14.58 6.90
N ASN A 362 19.09 -15.60 7.47
CA ASN A 362 19.66 -16.96 7.56
C ASN A 362 19.45 -17.77 6.27
N SER A 363 18.68 -17.26 5.31
CA SER A 363 18.48 -17.80 3.97
C SER A 363 19.15 -16.92 2.91
N VAL A 364 19.16 -17.40 1.67
CA VAL A 364 19.61 -16.60 0.53
C VAL A 364 18.48 -15.66 0.14
N LEU A 365 18.79 -14.38 -0.07
CA LEU A 365 17.85 -13.39 -0.62
C LEU A 365 18.31 -12.92 -2.00
N ALA A 366 17.36 -12.50 -2.83
CA ALA A 366 17.62 -11.89 -4.12
C ALA A 366 16.70 -10.67 -4.37
N PRO A 367 16.70 -9.67 -3.48
CA PRO A 367 15.70 -8.62 -3.49
C PRO A 367 15.87 -7.67 -4.67
N THR A 368 14.76 -7.06 -5.08
CA THR A 368 14.77 -5.82 -5.87
C THR A 368 14.79 -4.63 -4.91
N LEU A 369 15.62 -3.64 -5.18
CA LEU A 369 15.83 -2.49 -4.28
C LEU A 369 15.43 -1.21 -4.99
N ARG A 370 14.46 -0.47 -4.46
CA ARG A 370 14.07 0.84 -4.99
C ARG A 370 14.37 1.93 -3.98
N LEU A 371 15.04 2.98 -4.46
CA LEU A 371 15.28 4.20 -3.70
C LEU A 371 14.79 5.36 -4.54
N ALA A 372 13.93 6.22 -4.00
CA ALA A 372 13.62 7.49 -4.64
C ALA A 372 13.61 8.63 -3.64
N SER A 373 14.01 9.82 -4.12
CA SER A 373 14.04 11.04 -3.32
C SER A 373 13.71 12.27 -4.16
N GLU A 374 13.13 13.26 -3.50
CA GLU A 374 12.83 14.59 -4.02
C GLU A 374 13.91 15.59 -3.64
N GLN A 375 14.14 16.51 -4.57
CA GLN A 375 14.86 17.75 -4.39
C GLN A 375 13.90 18.92 -4.60
N ALA A 376 14.38 20.15 -4.40
CA ALA A 376 13.54 21.34 -4.52
C ALA A 376 12.83 21.48 -5.89
N ASN A 377 13.45 21.00 -6.98
CA ASN A 377 12.96 21.18 -8.34
C ASN A 377 13.14 19.97 -9.27
N TRP A 378 13.57 18.84 -8.73
CA TRP A 378 13.65 17.56 -9.45
C TRP A 378 13.51 16.40 -8.48
N SER A 379 13.41 15.20 -9.02
CA SER A 379 13.32 13.95 -8.26
C SER A 379 14.14 12.87 -8.94
N VAL A 380 14.61 11.90 -8.18
CA VAL A 380 15.41 10.80 -8.71
C VAL A 380 14.98 9.47 -8.09
N ALA A 381 14.93 8.43 -8.91
CA ALA A 381 14.73 7.05 -8.48
C ALA A 381 15.88 6.18 -8.98
N ALA A 382 16.32 5.23 -8.16
CA ALA A 382 17.25 4.18 -8.53
C ALA A 382 16.66 2.82 -8.22
N VAL A 383 16.79 1.89 -9.16
CA VAL A 383 16.33 0.51 -9.02
C VAL A 383 17.53 -0.41 -9.19
N GLY A 384 17.82 -1.16 -8.13
CA GLY A 384 18.87 -2.16 -8.07
C GLY A 384 18.30 -3.57 -8.20
N THR A 385 18.78 -4.37 -9.15
CA THR A 385 18.31 -5.75 -9.39
C THR A 385 19.44 -6.75 -9.53
N GLY A 386 19.13 -8.02 -9.26
CA GLY A 386 20.03 -9.16 -9.48
C GLY A 386 21.06 -9.40 -8.37
N LEU A 387 21.03 -8.59 -7.31
CA LEU A 387 21.91 -8.75 -6.16
C LEU A 387 21.47 -9.97 -5.34
N ARG A 388 22.42 -10.86 -5.05
CA ARG A 388 22.19 -12.05 -4.24
C ARG A 388 22.89 -11.92 -2.89
N VAL A 389 22.12 -11.95 -1.81
CA VAL A 389 22.63 -11.84 -0.43
C VAL A 389 22.69 -13.26 0.16
N LEU A 390 23.87 -13.67 0.62
CA LEU A 390 24.07 -15.00 1.22
C LEU A 390 23.83 -14.96 2.73
N PRO A 391 23.49 -16.10 3.35
CA PRO A 391 23.46 -16.22 4.80
C PRO A 391 24.77 -15.76 5.44
N GLY A 392 24.68 -14.87 6.43
CA GLY A 392 25.84 -14.29 7.11
C GLY A 392 26.45 -13.05 6.41
N SER A 393 25.90 -12.62 5.29
CA SER A 393 26.13 -11.28 4.73
C SER A 393 25.04 -10.31 5.19
N THR A 394 25.38 -9.03 5.25
CA THR A 394 24.42 -7.91 5.40
C THR A 394 24.49 -7.05 4.16
N LEU A 395 23.34 -6.77 3.57
CA LEU A 395 23.17 -5.76 2.55
C LEU A 395 22.73 -4.45 3.22
N SER A 396 23.48 -3.38 3.00
CA SER A 396 23.10 -2.04 3.43
C SER A 396 22.69 -1.21 2.25
N VAL A 397 21.58 -0.49 2.40
CA VAL A 397 21.07 0.43 1.39
C VAL A 397 20.87 1.79 2.05
N ALA A 398 21.63 2.78 1.61
CA ALA A 398 21.65 4.12 2.21
C ALA A 398 21.31 5.24 1.21
N ARG A 399 20.60 6.26 1.71
CA ARG A 399 20.41 7.56 1.06
C ARG A 399 21.24 8.63 1.80
N GLU A 400 22.41 8.96 1.28
CA GLU A 400 23.26 10.01 1.87
C GLU A 400 22.71 11.40 1.53
N THR A 401 22.56 12.28 2.53
CA THR A 401 22.27 13.71 2.28
C THR A 401 23.37 14.29 1.38
N ASP A 402 23.00 14.93 0.28
CA ASP A 402 23.88 15.66 -0.65
C ASP A 402 24.71 14.85 -1.67
N GLY A 403 24.39 13.58 -1.97
CA GLY A 403 25.11 12.95 -3.08
C GLY A 403 24.61 11.61 -3.57
N ASP A 404 24.60 10.63 -2.68
CA ASP A 404 24.79 9.24 -3.11
C ASP A 404 23.69 8.31 -2.63
N TYR A 405 23.31 7.40 -3.53
CA TYR A 405 22.70 6.13 -3.15
C TYR A 405 23.80 5.08 -3.03
N VAL A 406 23.85 4.41 -1.89
CA VAL A 406 24.93 3.49 -1.55
C VAL A 406 24.36 2.10 -1.29
N TYR A 407 24.95 1.10 -1.95
CA TYR A 407 24.67 -0.32 -1.76
C TYR A 407 25.94 -0.98 -1.24
N ALA A 408 25.96 -1.36 0.05
CA ALA A 408 27.13 -2.00 0.66
C ALA A 408 26.86 -3.46 0.99
N LEU A 409 27.87 -4.31 0.81
CA LEU A 409 27.82 -5.71 1.20
C LEU A 409 28.86 -5.93 2.29
N ARG A 410 28.46 -6.43 3.46
CA ARG A 410 29.35 -6.70 4.60
C ARG A 410 29.25 -8.16 5.04
N GLY A 411 30.28 -8.67 5.69
CA GLY A 411 30.23 -9.95 6.40
C GLY A 411 30.95 -11.09 5.68
N VAL A 412 30.31 -12.26 5.57
CA VAL A 412 30.92 -13.44 4.91
C VAL A 412 30.14 -13.81 3.64
N GLY A 413 30.83 -14.03 2.53
CA GLY A 413 30.15 -14.40 1.30
C GLY A 413 30.99 -14.28 0.03
N LEU A 414 30.28 -14.35 -1.10
CA LEU A 414 30.82 -14.09 -2.44
C LEU A 414 30.48 -12.65 -2.84
N PRO A 415 31.24 -12.06 -3.78
CA PRO A 415 30.86 -10.78 -4.37
C PRO A 415 29.43 -10.81 -4.91
N GLY A 416 28.67 -9.77 -4.60
CA GLY A 416 27.38 -9.49 -5.20
C GLY A 416 27.53 -8.93 -6.61
N SER A 417 26.44 -8.96 -7.36
CA SER A 417 26.36 -8.38 -8.70
C SER A 417 25.04 -7.64 -8.84
N LEU A 418 25.09 -6.36 -9.19
CA LEU A 418 23.94 -5.46 -9.20
C LEU A 418 23.81 -4.83 -10.59
N LYS A 419 22.63 -4.88 -11.21
CA LYS A 419 22.29 -3.94 -12.28
C LYS A 419 21.60 -2.73 -11.65
N LEU A 420 22.02 -1.52 -12.03
CA LEU A 420 21.47 -0.29 -11.48
C LEU A 420 20.86 0.57 -12.61
N ASP A 421 19.58 0.89 -12.45
CA ASP A 421 18.84 1.79 -13.31
C ASP A 421 18.57 3.09 -12.51
N VAL A 422 18.83 4.26 -13.08
CA VAL A 422 18.61 5.57 -12.44
C VAL A 422 17.76 6.45 -13.36
N ARG A 423 16.68 7.00 -12.81
CA ARG A 423 15.76 7.93 -13.46
C ARG A 423 15.79 9.26 -12.74
N HIS A 424 16.17 10.32 -13.44
CA HIS A 424 16.01 11.70 -13.01
C HIS A 424 14.82 12.34 -13.73
N ARG A 425 14.02 13.11 -12.99
CA ARG A 425 12.87 13.83 -13.55
C ARG A 425 12.77 15.24 -12.97
N ASP A 426 12.65 16.21 -13.86
CA ASP A 426 12.45 17.63 -13.52
C ASP A 426 11.23 18.23 -14.24
N GLY A 427 11.05 19.55 -14.06
CA GLY A 427 9.97 20.32 -14.68
C GLY A 427 10.00 20.39 -16.21
N VAL A 428 11.04 19.87 -16.86
CA VAL A 428 11.28 20.00 -18.30
C VAL A 428 11.34 18.63 -19.00
N ARG A 429 12.06 17.65 -18.43
CA ARG A 429 12.38 16.38 -19.09
C ARG A 429 12.69 15.25 -18.11
N ASP A 430 12.70 14.04 -18.67
CA ASP A 430 13.15 12.82 -17.99
C ASP A 430 14.52 12.41 -18.53
N ARG A 431 15.35 11.82 -17.67
CA ARG A 431 16.69 11.30 -17.99
C ARG A 431 16.88 9.96 -17.32
N ASP A 432 16.98 8.92 -18.14
CA ASP A 432 17.14 7.54 -17.68
C ASP A 432 18.51 7.00 -18.10
N VAL A 433 19.24 6.42 -17.15
CA VAL A 433 20.53 5.77 -17.38
C VAL A 433 20.58 4.42 -16.69
N THR A 434 21.35 3.49 -17.25
CA THR A 434 21.53 2.15 -16.74
C THR A 434 23.00 1.76 -16.76
N THR A 435 23.45 0.91 -15.85
CA THR A 435 24.78 0.31 -15.95
C THR A 435 24.87 -0.57 -17.20
N GLY A 436 25.91 -0.39 -18.03
CA GLY A 436 26.09 -1.16 -19.27
C GLY A 436 26.33 -2.67 -19.09
N GLY A 437 26.44 -3.13 -17.84
CA GLY A 437 26.55 -4.51 -17.41
C GLY A 437 26.51 -4.59 -15.89
N PRO A 438 26.56 -5.80 -15.31
CA PRO A 438 26.46 -5.95 -13.86
C PRO A 438 27.64 -5.32 -13.12
N VAL A 439 27.34 -4.55 -12.07
CA VAL A 439 28.29 -3.97 -11.11
C VAL A 439 28.64 -5.02 -10.07
N SER A 440 29.91 -5.44 -10.02
CA SER A 440 30.35 -6.40 -9.00
C SER A 440 30.68 -5.66 -7.71
N ILE A 441 30.07 -6.08 -6.61
CA ILE A 441 30.26 -5.52 -5.27
C ILE A 441 30.94 -6.60 -4.41
N PRO A 442 32.27 -6.54 -4.20
CA PRO A 442 32.94 -7.43 -3.26
C PRO A 442 32.34 -7.31 -1.86
N VAL A 443 32.47 -8.36 -1.07
CA VAL A 443 32.15 -8.30 0.36
C VAL A 443 33.14 -7.33 1.04
N ASP A 444 32.62 -6.55 2.00
CA ASP A 444 33.27 -5.43 2.68
C ASP A 444 33.63 -4.26 1.73
N SER A 445 32.83 -4.10 0.67
CA SER A 445 32.85 -2.97 -0.26
C SER A 445 31.44 -2.36 -0.41
N SER A 446 31.37 -1.20 -1.07
CA SER A 446 30.14 -0.52 -1.41
C SER A 446 30.14 -0.06 -2.86
N ALA A 447 28.97 -0.03 -3.48
CA ALA A 447 28.71 0.64 -4.74
C ALA A 447 27.91 1.92 -4.47
N SER A 448 28.44 3.08 -4.82
CA SER A 448 27.74 4.36 -4.73
C SER A 448 27.44 4.93 -6.11
N VAL A 449 26.30 5.61 -6.22
CA VAL A 449 25.94 6.41 -7.39
C VAL A 449 25.49 7.79 -6.94
N ALA A 450 26.06 8.83 -7.56
CA ALA A 450 25.74 10.23 -7.26
C ALA A 450 24.39 10.68 -7.83
N ALA A 451 23.36 9.85 -7.67
CA ALA A 451 22.04 10.03 -8.27
C ALA A 451 21.30 11.24 -7.69
N HIS A 452 21.47 11.52 -6.41
CA HIS A 452 20.76 12.59 -5.71
C HIS A 452 21.14 14.00 -6.19
N VAL A 453 22.39 14.17 -6.63
CA VAL A 453 22.94 15.43 -7.18
C VAL A 453 23.01 15.45 -8.71
N TRP A 454 22.57 14.38 -9.37
CA TRP A 454 22.68 14.26 -10.81
C TRP A 454 21.55 15.01 -11.52
N ASN A 455 21.88 16.11 -12.19
CA ASN A 455 20.94 16.94 -12.96
C ASN A 455 20.64 16.41 -14.38
N GLY A 456 21.13 15.22 -14.72
CA GLY A 456 20.89 14.63 -16.03
C GLY A 456 21.76 15.15 -17.18
N GLU A 457 22.76 16.01 -16.92
CA GLU A 457 23.61 16.61 -17.97
C GLU A 457 24.99 15.96 -18.10
N THR A 458 25.57 15.53 -16.98
CA THR A 458 26.86 14.84 -16.96
C THR A 458 26.68 13.32 -17.04
N PRO A 459 27.65 12.58 -17.58
CA PRO A 459 27.65 11.12 -17.44
C PRO A 459 27.60 10.71 -15.96
N LEU A 460 26.77 9.73 -15.64
CA LEU A 460 26.69 9.14 -14.30
C LEU A 460 27.55 7.88 -14.25
N THR A 461 28.18 7.62 -13.12
CA THR A 461 29.02 6.44 -12.90
C THR A 461 28.70 5.82 -11.56
N VAL A 462 28.69 4.49 -11.50
CA VAL A 462 28.69 3.76 -10.23
C VAL A 462 30.13 3.55 -9.79
N ARG A 463 30.47 3.96 -8.57
CA ARG A 463 31.80 3.76 -7.99
C ARG A 463 31.75 2.63 -6.99
N VAL A 464 32.62 1.65 -7.12
CA VAL A 464 32.78 0.53 -6.18
C VAL A 464 34.07 0.72 -5.40
N GLU A 465 33.96 0.91 -4.09
CA GLU A 465 35.07 1.13 -3.17
C GLU A 465 35.02 0.23 -1.94
N GLY A 466 36.19 -0.10 -1.41
CA GLY A 466 36.35 -0.91 -0.18
C GLY A 466 37.03 -2.25 -0.47
N ASN A 467 37.55 -2.90 0.58
CA ASN A 467 38.30 -4.17 0.48
C ASN A 467 39.41 -4.17 -0.60
N GLY A 468 40.14 -3.06 -0.74
CA GLY A 468 41.20 -2.90 -1.74
C GLY A 468 40.73 -2.73 -3.19
N VAL A 469 39.42 -2.55 -3.42
CA VAL A 469 38.83 -2.24 -4.73
C VAL A 469 38.54 -0.75 -4.84
N ASP A 470 38.85 -0.15 -5.99
CA ASP A 470 38.36 1.15 -6.47
C ASP A 470 38.10 0.99 -7.98
N ARG A 471 36.82 0.92 -8.36
CA ARG A 471 36.38 0.69 -9.75
C ARG A 471 35.21 1.60 -10.09
N THR A 472 35.15 2.03 -11.34
CA THR A 472 34.03 2.83 -11.85
C THR A 472 33.33 2.12 -13.00
N TYR A 473 32.00 2.12 -12.97
CA TYR A 473 31.14 1.55 -14.00
C TYR A 473 30.37 2.70 -14.66
N PRO A 474 30.62 3.02 -15.94
CA PRO A 474 29.88 4.06 -16.62
C PRO A 474 28.43 3.64 -16.82
N MET A 475 27.51 4.58 -16.57
CA MET A 475 26.12 4.41 -16.93
C MET A 475 25.88 4.95 -18.34
N VAL A 476 25.01 4.27 -19.09
CA VAL A 476 24.63 4.61 -20.46
C VAL A 476 23.15 4.97 -20.49
N PRO A 477 22.69 5.78 -21.46
CA PRO A 477 21.26 6.04 -21.62
C PRO A 477 20.46 4.74 -21.67
N ALA A 478 19.37 4.66 -20.90
CA ALA A 478 18.44 3.54 -20.99
C ALA A 478 17.73 3.60 -22.36
N SER A 479 17.69 2.46 -23.06
CA SER A 479 17.11 2.33 -24.40
C SER A 479 15.60 2.15 -24.38
#